data_AF-A0A6N8XG67-F1
#
_entry.id   AF-A0A6N8XG67-F1
#
_cell.length_a   1.000
_cell.length_b   1.000
_cell.length_c   1.000
_cell.angle_alpha   90.00
_cell.angle_beta   90.00
_cell.angle_gamma   90.00
#
_symmetry.space_group_name_H-M   'P 1'
#
loop_
_entity.id
_entity.type
_entity.pdbx_description
1 polymer ?
#
loop_
_entity_poly.entity_id
_entity_poly.type
_entity_poly.pdbx_seq_one_letter_code
_entity_poly.pdbx_strand_id
1 'polypeptide(L)'
;MDRLLYNDLLSWKREPRRKPVLIDGARQTGKTHLIEQIFGARQFRKVHKLDFNLEPGLARVFADGLAPRTIVDNIEVRFNEPVDLTRDLIIFDEAGDCQPAMESLKYFAEQAPSAFVCATGSNIGLLASFPVGKVRRLELFPLCFEEFVMASGQTRLLEMFRARTSSSAAHERLWSLFLDYTFVGGMPEAVAAWFDGGHGMAERISQVETIHSDLVMGFERDFGKYAGPGHAQHIDAVFHNIPSQLEATLDGSVKRFRFQGVVARKRGYQDLRGPIDWRGKCRLAWKCYPI
;
A
#
# COMPACT_ATOMS: atom_id res chain seq x y z
N MET A 1 1.31 7.65 -12.13
CA MET A 1 -0.03 7.12 -12.49
C MET A 1 -1.03 7.63 -11.45
N ASP A 2 -2.12 8.27 -11.86
CA ASP A 2 -3.10 8.85 -10.92
C ASP A 2 -3.84 7.75 -10.14
N ARG A 3 -4.27 8.06 -8.92
CA ARG A 3 -4.93 7.12 -7.98
C ARG A 3 -6.28 7.65 -7.53
N LEU A 4 -7.28 6.79 -7.37
CA LEU A 4 -8.59 7.20 -6.85
C LEU A 4 -8.49 7.74 -5.42
N LEU A 5 -7.61 7.15 -4.58
CA LEU A 5 -7.35 7.57 -3.20
C LEU A 5 -6.85 9.04 -3.10
N TYR A 6 -6.39 9.63 -4.20
CA TYR A 6 -6.05 11.05 -4.27
C TYR A 6 -7.24 11.95 -3.88
N ASN A 7 -8.47 11.56 -4.22
CA ASN A 7 -9.66 12.34 -3.88
C ASN A 7 -9.93 12.36 -2.36
N ASP A 8 -9.64 11.26 -1.66
CA ASP A 8 -9.69 11.22 -0.19
C ASP A 8 -8.67 12.16 0.45
N LEU A 9 -7.46 12.23 -0.13
CA LEU A 9 -6.41 13.16 0.32
C LEU A 9 -6.80 14.62 0.07
N LEU A 10 -7.44 14.93 -1.07
CA LEU A 10 -7.99 16.25 -1.33
C LEU A 10 -9.11 16.62 -0.36
N SER A 11 -10.00 15.67 -0.05
CA SER A 11 -11.05 15.85 0.96
C SER A 11 -10.44 16.15 2.33
N TRP A 12 -9.47 15.35 2.77
CA TRP A 12 -8.73 15.55 4.01
C TRP A 12 -8.07 16.93 4.08
N LYS A 13 -7.42 17.37 2.98
CA LYS A 13 -6.77 18.69 2.90
C LYS A 13 -7.77 19.83 3.13
N ARG A 14 -9.06 19.66 2.79
CA ARG A 14 -10.07 20.72 2.96
C ARG A 14 -10.63 20.82 4.38
N GLU A 15 -10.38 19.83 5.24
CA GLU A 15 -10.86 19.83 6.62
C GLU A 15 -10.16 20.93 7.44
N PRO A 16 -10.88 21.76 8.22
CA PRO A 16 -10.26 22.82 9.02
C PRO A 16 -9.50 22.28 10.26
N ARG A 17 -9.89 21.10 10.75
CA ARG A 17 -9.21 20.36 11.80
C ARG A 17 -9.00 18.94 11.29
N ARG A 18 -7.74 18.50 11.28
CA ARG A 18 -7.31 17.28 10.61
C ARG A 18 -6.66 16.33 11.60
N LYS A 19 -6.92 15.05 11.43
CA LYS A 19 -6.05 14.00 11.96
C LYS A 19 -4.91 13.78 10.95
N PRO A 20 -3.69 13.46 11.38
CA PRO A 20 -2.67 12.97 10.45
C PRO A 20 -3.19 11.78 9.64
N VAL A 21 -2.83 11.73 8.36
CA VAL A 21 -3.17 10.61 7.50
C VAL A 21 -2.13 9.52 7.66
N LEU A 22 -2.58 8.28 7.83
CA LEU A 22 -1.72 7.12 7.77
C LEU A 22 -2.15 6.26 6.58
N ILE A 23 -1.27 6.14 5.59
CA ILE A 23 -1.48 5.28 4.42
C ILE A 23 -0.82 3.93 4.65
N ASP A 24 -1.64 2.91 4.79
CA ASP A 24 -1.25 1.51 4.92
C ASP A 24 -1.48 0.76 3.61
N GLY A 25 -0.79 -0.37 3.41
CA GLY A 25 -0.96 -1.22 2.24
C GLY A 25 0.27 -2.07 1.95
N ALA A 26 0.10 -3.08 1.11
CA ALA A 26 1.18 -3.98 0.72
C ALA A 26 2.41 -3.21 0.16
N ARG A 27 3.60 -3.82 0.21
CA ARG A 27 4.77 -3.24 -0.45
C ARG A 27 4.51 -3.07 -1.95
N GLN A 28 5.20 -2.09 -2.54
CA GLN A 28 5.13 -1.80 -3.98
C GLN A 28 3.75 -1.32 -4.50
N THR A 29 2.78 -0.97 -3.64
CA THR A 29 1.50 -0.36 -4.09
C THR A 29 1.58 1.13 -4.42
N GLY A 30 2.76 1.77 -4.27
CA GLY A 30 2.96 3.18 -4.63
C GLY A 30 2.57 4.19 -3.55
N LYS A 31 2.66 3.84 -2.26
CA LYS A 31 2.29 4.71 -1.12
C LYS A 31 3.08 6.03 -1.11
N THR A 32 4.41 5.94 -1.04
CA THR A 32 5.31 7.11 -1.06
C THR A 32 5.10 7.95 -2.31
N HIS A 33 5.00 7.32 -3.48
CA HIS A 33 4.77 8.02 -4.75
C HIS A 33 3.45 8.80 -4.74
N LEU A 34 2.36 8.23 -4.23
CA LEU A 34 1.07 8.92 -4.12
C LEU A 34 1.17 10.16 -3.24
N ILE A 35 1.79 10.06 -2.06
CA ILE A 35 1.83 11.19 -1.12
C ILE A 35 2.85 12.25 -1.49
N GLU A 36 3.99 11.88 -2.05
CA GLU A 36 5.09 12.80 -2.36
C GLU A 36 4.93 13.40 -3.76
N GLN A 37 4.88 12.55 -4.78
CA GLN A 37 4.99 12.96 -6.18
C GLN A 37 3.64 13.40 -6.77
N ILE A 38 2.53 12.81 -6.31
CA ILE A 38 1.19 13.15 -6.81
C ILE A 38 0.53 14.19 -5.92
N PHE A 39 0.39 13.89 -4.63
CA PHE A 39 -0.31 14.78 -3.70
C PHE A 39 0.57 15.94 -3.24
N GLY A 40 1.73 15.63 -2.66
CA GLY A 40 2.71 16.58 -2.15
C GLY A 40 3.06 17.66 -3.17
N ALA A 41 3.61 17.25 -4.30
CA ALA A 41 4.07 18.15 -5.36
C ALA A 41 2.96 19.00 -5.99
N ARG A 42 1.71 18.53 -6.06
CA ARG A 42 0.59 19.27 -6.66
C ARG A 42 -0.14 20.19 -5.68
N GLN A 43 -0.08 19.89 -4.38
CA GLN A 43 -0.97 20.50 -3.39
C GLN A 43 -0.25 21.35 -2.35
N PHE A 44 1.06 21.18 -2.16
CA PHE A 44 1.78 21.86 -1.08
C PHE A 44 2.88 22.73 -1.64
N ARG A 45 3.22 23.77 -0.87
CA ARG A 45 4.35 24.64 -1.19
C ARG A 45 5.66 23.85 -1.15
N LYS A 46 5.80 22.98 -0.14
CA LYS A 46 6.98 22.16 0.08
C LYS A 46 6.58 20.83 0.74
N VAL A 47 7.39 19.81 0.48
CA VAL A 47 7.28 18.49 1.10
C VAL A 47 8.56 18.23 1.89
N HIS A 48 8.40 17.91 3.17
CA HIS A 48 9.48 17.53 4.08
C HIS A 48 9.36 16.04 4.37
N LYS A 49 10.14 15.22 3.67
CA LYS A 49 10.09 13.76 3.79
C LYS A 49 11.19 13.25 4.72
N LEU A 50 10.79 12.46 5.72
CA LEU A 50 11.65 11.70 6.58
C LEU A 50 11.47 10.22 6.27
N ASP A 51 12.46 9.62 5.61
CA ASP A 51 12.46 8.20 5.26
C ASP A 51 13.26 7.43 6.31
N PHE A 52 12.57 6.72 7.20
CA PHE A 52 13.20 6.02 8.31
C PHE A 52 13.87 4.71 7.91
N ASN A 53 13.51 4.17 6.75
CA ASN A 53 14.18 2.98 6.22
C ASN A 53 15.51 3.36 5.57
N LEU A 54 15.51 4.45 4.77
CA LEU A 54 16.71 4.97 4.12
C LEU A 54 17.68 5.63 5.11
N GLU A 55 17.17 6.42 6.06
CA GLU A 55 17.99 7.12 7.03
C GLU A 55 17.48 6.90 8.48
N PRO A 56 17.86 5.77 9.12
CA PRO A 56 17.45 5.46 10.49
C PRO A 56 17.84 6.53 11.53
N GLY A 57 18.88 7.30 11.25
CA GLY A 57 19.33 8.42 12.09
C GLY A 57 18.27 9.53 12.27
N LEU A 58 17.31 9.63 11.34
CA LEU A 58 16.20 10.58 11.43
C LEU A 58 15.30 10.33 12.65
N ALA A 59 15.32 9.14 13.26
CA ALA A 59 14.62 8.88 14.51
C ALA A 59 15.02 9.86 15.65
N ARG A 60 16.20 10.48 15.55
CA ARG A 60 16.67 11.49 16.53
C ARG A 60 15.82 12.76 16.57
N VAL A 61 15.01 13.06 15.56
CA VAL A 61 14.13 14.25 15.60
C VAL A 61 13.10 14.16 16.74
N PHE A 62 12.85 12.95 17.24
CA PHE A 62 11.92 12.67 18.34
C PHE A 62 12.61 12.59 19.72
N ALA A 63 13.93 12.77 19.80
CA ALA A 63 14.71 12.52 21.03
C ALA A 63 14.31 13.42 22.20
N ASP A 64 14.01 14.69 21.91
CA ASP A 64 13.66 15.71 22.92
C ASP A 64 12.16 15.75 23.23
N GLY A 65 11.37 14.88 22.61
CA GLY A 65 9.94 14.74 22.86
C GLY A 65 9.10 14.56 21.61
N LEU A 66 7.83 14.25 21.83
CA LEU A 66 6.87 13.94 20.77
C LEU A 66 5.88 15.09 20.47
N ALA A 67 6.10 16.26 21.07
CA ALA A 67 5.27 17.44 20.82
C ALA A 67 5.54 18.00 19.41
N PRO A 68 4.51 18.42 18.64
CA PRO A 68 4.68 18.89 17.26
C PRO A 68 5.71 19.99 17.10
N ARG A 69 5.75 20.96 18.03
CA ARG A 69 6.73 22.07 17.97
C ARG A 69 8.17 21.56 18.09
N THR A 70 8.46 20.75 19.11
CA THR A 70 9.78 20.14 19.31
C THR A 70 10.23 19.33 18.09
N ILE A 71 9.33 18.51 17.54
CA ILE A 71 9.64 17.70 16.35
C ILE A 71 9.94 18.61 15.15
N VAL A 72 9.15 19.66 14.94
CA VAL A 72 9.33 20.60 13.83
C VAL A 72 10.64 21.36 13.96
N ASP A 73 10.95 21.90 15.14
CA ASP A 73 12.23 22.59 15.39
C ASP A 73 13.42 21.65 15.08
N ASN A 74 13.32 20.38 15.49
CA ASN A 74 14.35 19.38 15.21
C ASN A 74 14.45 19.03 13.71
N ILE A 75 13.33 18.99 12.98
CA ILE A 75 13.31 18.83 11.52
C ILE A 75 14.00 20.03 10.86
N GLU A 76 13.65 21.26 11.28
CA GLU A 76 14.23 22.49 10.73
C GLU A 76 15.74 22.53 10.93
N VAL A 77 16.23 22.17 12.12
CA VAL A 77 17.66 22.07 12.43
C VAL A 77 18.33 20.97 11.60
N ARG A 78 17.69 19.79 11.49
CA ARG A 78 18.27 18.64 10.76
C ARG A 78 18.43 18.92 9.27
N PHE A 79 17.46 19.58 8.64
CA PHE A 79 17.50 19.90 7.22
C PHE A 79 18.04 21.30 6.92
N ASN A 80 18.27 22.11 7.95
CA ASN A 80 18.64 23.52 7.85
C ASN A 80 17.65 24.33 6.99
N GLU A 81 16.36 24.07 7.19
CA GLU A 81 15.28 24.65 6.38
C GLU A 81 14.02 24.88 7.22
N PRO A 82 13.31 26.01 7.05
CA PRO A 82 12.09 26.26 7.80
C PRO A 82 10.92 25.38 7.32
N VAL A 83 10.02 25.04 8.24
CA VAL A 83 8.83 24.22 8.03
C VAL A 83 7.59 25.03 8.37
N ASP A 84 6.75 25.32 7.36
CA ASP A 84 5.47 25.97 7.59
C ASP A 84 4.35 24.93 7.72
N LEU A 85 3.97 24.60 8.95
CA LEU A 85 2.92 23.61 9.23
C LEU A 85 1.56 23.91 8.55
N THR A 86 1.31 25.15 8.13
CA THR A 86 0.05 25.54 7.50
C THR A 86 0.08 25.48 5.97
N ARG A 87 1.26 25.26 5.36
CA ARG A 87 1.45 25.28 3.90
C ARG A 87 2.31 24.14 3.34
N ASP A 88 3.10 23.52 4.20
CA ASP A 88 4.00 22.43 3.86
C ASP A 88 3.43 21.10 4.35
N LEU A 89 3.81 20.02 3.66
CA LEU A 89 3.47 18.65 4.02
C LEU A 89 4.67 17.98 4.68
N ILE A 90 4.48 17.42 5.87
CA ILE A 90 5.47 16.53 6.51
C ILE A 90 5.10 15.08 6.19
N ILE A 91 6.08 14.31 5.74
CA ILE A 91 5.94 12.88 5.45
C ILE A 91 6.84 12.07 6.39
N PHE A 92 6.22 11.18 7.15
CA PHE A 92 6.89 10.11 7.89
C PHE A 92 6.82 8.82 7.07
N ASP A 93 7.83 8.58 6.24
CA ASP A 93 7.85 7.44 5.32
C ASP A 93 8.42 6.18 6.01
N GLU A 94 7.78 5.03 5.76
CA GLU A 94 8.03 3.77 6.48
C GLU A 94 8.03 3.98 8.01
N ALA A 95 7.04 4.72 8.53
CA ALA A 95 6.88 5.03 9.94
C ALA A 95 6.80 3.78 10.84
N GLY A 96 6.50 2.61 10.27
CA GLY A 96 6.58 1.33 10.99
C GLY A 96 7.99 0.98 11.48
N ASP A 97 9.03 1.50 10.85
CA ASP A 97 10.42 1.33 11.26
C ASP A 97 10.87 2.39 12.30
N CYS A 98 10.01 3.38 12.61
CA CYS A 98 10.25 4.41 13.62
C CYS A 98 9.05 4.56 14.57
N GLN A 99 9.05 3.78 15.64
CA GLN A 99 7.97 3.78 16.63
C GLN A 99 7.64 5.19 17.20
N PRO A 100 8.63 6.06 17.53
CA PRO A 100 8.35 7.44 17.94
C PRO A 100 7.58 8.26 16.89
N ALA A 101 7.83 8.04 15.59
CA ALA A 101 7.09 8.72 14.54
C ALA A 101 5.60 8.35 14.58
N MET A 102 5.28 7.06 14.76
CA MET A 102 3.90 6.58 14.90
C MET A 102 3.21 7.14 16.15
N GLU A 103 3.92 7.18 17.27
CA GLU A 103 3.39 7.70 18.53
C GLU A 103 3.18 9.21 18.48
N SER A 104 4.02 9.94 17.73
CA SER A 104 3.90 11.39 17.61
C SER A 104 2.63 11.85 16.91
N LEU A 105 2.05 11.02 16.02
CA LEU A 105 0.84 11.34 15.26
C LEU A 105 -0.34 11.75 16.16
N LYS A 106 -0.45 11.17 17.37
CA LYS A 106 -1.52 11.56 18.31
C LYS A 106 -1.37 13.01 18.77
N TYR A 107 -0.15 13.46 19.00
CA TYR A 107 0.13 14.82 19.46
C TYR A 107 -0.06 15.84 18.33
N PHE A 108 0.27 15.49 17.09
CA PHE A 108 -0.11 16.30 15.92
C PHE A 108 -1.63 16.49 15.83
N ALA A 109 -2.41 15.41 16.01
CA ALA A 109 -3.87 15.51 15.98
C ALA A 109 -4.45 16.39 17.11
N GLU A 110 -3.82 16.39 18.29
CA GLU A 110 -4.32 17.10 19.48
C GLU A 110 -3.85 18.55 19.56
N GLN A 111 -2.57 18.80 19.25
CA GLN A 111 -1.90 20.07 19.52
C GLN A 111 -1.68 20.90 18.25
N ALA A 112 -1.65 20.25 17.07
CA ALA A 112 -1.46 20.91 15.78
C ALA A 112 -2.45 20.42 14.72
N PRO A 113 -3.78 20.48 14.96
CA PRO A 113 -4.80 19.93 14.05
C PRO A 113 -4.89 20.66 12.70
N SER A 114 -4.20 21.78 12.53
CA SER A 114 -4.06 22.47 11.24
C SER A 114 -2.90 21.94 10.39
N ALA A 115 -1.98 21.18 10.98
CA ALA A 115 -0.79 20.66 10.31
C ALA A 115 -1.13 19.62 9.24
N PHE A 116 -0.34 19.60 8.17
CA PHE A 116 -0.41 18.56 7.16
C PHE A 116 0.67 17.51 7.41
N VAL A 117 0.26 16.40 8.00
CA VAL A 117 1.14 15.28 8.31
C VAL A 117 0.58 14.01 7.69
N CYS A 118 1.40 13.34 6.88
CA CYS A 118 1.15 12.02 6.34
C CYS A 118 2.21 11.05 6.85
N ALA A 119 1.80 9.83 7.14
CA ALA A 119 2.70 8.72 7.43
C ALA A 119 2.40 7.57 6.48
N THR A 120 3.40 6.78 6.12
CA THR A 120 3.23 5.54 5.36
C THR A 120 3.78 4.37 6.15
N GLY A 121 3.32 3.17 5.80
CA GLY A 121 4.00 1.95 6.23
C GLY A 121 3.43 0.74 5.51
N SER A 122 4.28 -0.26 5.31
CA SER A 122 3.87 -1.56 4.76
C SER A 122 3.55 -2.60 5.84
N ASN A 123 3.97 -2.34 7.09
CA ASN A 123 3.89 -3.28 8.21
C ASN A 123 3.10 -2.74 9.40
N ILE A 124 2.22 -1.76 9.18
CA ILE A 124 1.47 -1.10 10.26
C ILE A 124 0.63 -2.12 11.04
N GLY A 125 0.10 -3.16 10.38
CA GLY A 125 -0.65 -4.24 11.02
C GLY A 125 0.18 -5.13 11.98
N LEU A 126 1.51 -5.04 11.94
CA LEU A 126 2.43 -5.78 12.80
C LEU A 126 2.87 -5.00 14.04
N LEU A 127 2.59 -3.70 14.11
CA LEU A 127 3.01 -2.84 15.22
C LEU A 127 2.31 -3.23 16.53
N ALA A 128 3.07 -3.19 17.64
CA ALA A 128 2.58 -3.53 18.97
C ALA A 128 1.65 -2.45 19.55
N SER A 129 1.88 -1.18 19.20
CA SER A 129 1.07 -0.04 19.65
C SER A 129 0.72 0.86 18.47
N PHE A 130 -0.52 1.39 18.51
CA PHE A 130 -1.10 2.19 17.43
C PHE A 130 -1.94 3.32 18.02
N PRO A 131 -1.87 4.57 17.50
CA PRO A 131 -2.63 5.71 18.00
C PRO A 131 -4.12 5.63 17.57
N VAL A 132 -4.89 4.77 18.24
CA VAL A 132 -6.32 4.54 17.95
C VAL A 132 -7.11 5.85 18.04
N GLY A 133 -7.92 6.12 17.01
CA GLY A 133 -8.82 7.27 16.95
C GLY A 133 -8.15 8.62 16.68
N LYS A 134 -6.81 8.68 16.62
CA LYS A 134 -6.04 9.93 16.43
C LYS A 134 -5.46 10.10 15.03
N VAL A 135 -5.62 9.10 14.17
CA VAL A 135 -5.19 9.14 12.76
C VAL A 135 -6.37 8.88 11.83
N ARG A 136 -6.33 9.47 10.62
CA ARG A 136 -7.19 9.07 9.50
C ARG A 136 -6.46 7.98 8.74
N ARG A 137 -6.89 6.73 8.91
CA ARG A 137 -6.30 5.59 8.19
C ARG A 137 -6.88 5.52 6.78
N LEU A 138 -6.01 5.47 5.79
CA LEU A 138 -6.33 5.17 4.40
C LEU A 138 -5.58 3.91 4.00
N GLU A 139 -6.20 3.07 3.18
CA GLU A 139 -5.58 1.83 2.69
C GLU A 139 -5.36 1.94 1.18
N LEU A 140 -4.11 1.77 0.75
CA LEU A 140 -3.72 1.82 -0.65
C LEU A 140 -3.46 0.41 -1.18
N PHE A 141 -4.36 -0.02 -2.05
CA PHE A 141 -4.30 -1.29 -2.76
C PHE A 141 -3.41 -1.19 -4.01
N PRO A 142 -3.05 -2.32 -4.64
CA PRO A 142 -2.76 -2.31 -6.07
C PRO A 142 -3.90 -1.62 -6.84
N LEU A 143 -3.59 -1.14 -8.04
CA LEU A 143 -4.56 -0.47 -8.88
C LEU A 143 -5.78 -1.34 -9.11
N CYS A 144 -6.97 -0.78 -8.86
CA CYS A 144 -8.20 -1.46 -9.25
C CYS A 144 -8.40 -1.37 -10.77
N PHE A 145 -9.39 -2.10 -11.29
CA PHE A 145 -9.69 -2.08 -12.72
C PHE A 145 -9.98 -0.66 -13.26
N GLU A 146 -10.67 0.19 -12.49
CA GLU A 146 -10.89 1.58 -12.90
C GLU A 146 -9.57 2.35 -13.03
N GLU A 147 -8.65 2.19 -12.07
CA GLU A 147 -7.31 2.80 -12.12
C GLU A 147 -6.47 2.22 -13.27
N PHE A 148 -6.69 0.96 -13.67
CA PHE A 148 -6.08 0.36 -14.86
C PHE A 148 -6.63 0.98 -16.15
N VAL A 149 -7.95 1.18 -16.25
CA VAL A 149 -8.56 1.91 -17.39
C VAL A 149 -8.04 3.35 -17.43
N MET A 150 -7.87 4.01 -16.29
CA MET A 150 -7.22 5.33 -16.20
C MET A 150 -5.79 5.30 -16.77
N ALA A 151 -5.01 4.28 -16.42
CA ALA A 151 -3.64 4.10 -16.89
C ALA A 151 -3.55 3.91 -18.42
N SER A 152 -4.57 3.31 -19.04
CA SER A 152 -4.62 3.14 -20.50
C SER A 152 -4.71 4.45 -21.30
N GLY A 153 -5.00 5.59 -20.64
CA GLY A 153 -5.17 6.89 -21.30
C GLY A 153 -6.49 7.05 -22.10
N GLN A 154 -7.35 6.04 -22.13
CA GLN A 154 -8.62 6.08 -22.87
C GLN A 154 -9.72 6.86 -22.12
N THR A 155 -9.61 8.19 -22.05
CA THR A 155 -10.51 9.06 -21.26
C THR A 155 -11.99 8.84 -21.54
N ARG A 156 -12.38 8.73 -22.82
CA ARG A 156 -13.78 8.49 -23.20
C ARG A 156 -14.30 7.14 -22.70
N LEU A 157 -13.46 6.11 -22.73
CA LEU A 157 -13.81 4.78 -22.26
C LEU A 157 -13.99 4.78 -20.74
N LEU A 158 -13.13 5.49 -20.02
CA LEU A 158 -13.25 5.69 -18.57
C LEU A 158 -14.56 6.40 -18.18
N GLU A 159 -14.95 7.45 -18.91
CA GLU A 159 -16.23 8.13 -18.70
C GLU A 159 -17.41 7.18 -18.88
N MET A 160 -17.39 6.36 -19.94
CA MET A 160 -18.43 5.37 -20.21
C MET A 160 -18.49 4.28 -19.14
N PHE A 161 -17.33 3.82 -18.64
CA PHE A 161 -17.23 2.89 -17.52
C PHE A 161 -17.88 3.46 -16.25
N ARG A 162 -17.55 4.70 -15.89
CA ARG A 162 -18.13 5.39 -14.72
C ARG A 162 -19.62 5.63 -14.85
N ALA A 163 -20.07 6.02 -16.05
CA ALA A 163 -21.48 6.22 -16.36
C ALA A 163 -22.28 4.93 -16.51
N ARG A 164 -21.63 3.75 -16.44
CA ARG A 164 -22.25 2.43 -16.67
C ARG A 164 -23.03 2.37 -17.98
N THR A 165 -22.47 2.97 -19.04
CA THR A 165 -23.16 3.08 -20.33
C THR A 165 -23.22 1.73 -21.03
N SER A 166 -24.42 1.32 -21.47
CA SER A 166 -24.63 0.10 -22.25
C SER A 166 -24.36 0.35 -23.74
N SER A 167 -23.09 0.26 -24.15
CA SER A 167 -22.66 0.31 -25.55
C SER A 167 -21.83 -0.92 -25.87
N SER A 168 -22.12 -1.61 -26.99
CA SER A 168 -21.35 -2.78 -27.43
C SER A 168 -19.88 -2.46 -27.64
N ALA A 169 -19.58 -1.34 -28.33
CA ALA A 169 -18.21 -0.90 -28.58
C ALA A 169 -17.44 -0.60 -27.28
N ALA A 170 -18.10 -0.01 -26.28
CA ALA A 170 -17.48 0.21 -24.98
C ALA A 170 -17.28 -1.09 -24.21
N HIS A 171 -18.27 -1.99 -24.26
CA HIS A 171 -18.16 -3.30 -23.63
C HIS A 171 -17.00 -4.12 -24.21
N GLU A 172 -16.87 -4.21 -25.53
CA GLU A 172 -15.77 -4.92 -26.20
C GLU A 172 -14.40 -4.38 -25.77
N ARG A 173 -14.23 -3.05 -25.74
CA ARG A 173 -12.96 -2.45 -25.30
C ARG A 173 -12.68 -2.62 -23.82
N LEU A 174 -13.69 -2.44 -22.97
CA LEU A 174 -13.55 -2.67 -21.53
C LEU A 174 -13.26 -4.15 -21.23
N TRP A 175 -13.87 -5.07 -21.99
CA TRP A 175 -13.60 -6.49 -21.88
C TRP A 175 -12.16 -6.83 -22.26
N SER A 176 -11.64 -6.26 -23.36
CA SER A 176 -10.23 -6.40 -23.72
C SER A 176 -9.29 -5.91 -22.61
N LEU A 177 -9.53 -4.71 -22.07
CA LEU A 177 -8.74 -4.19 -20.96
C LEU A 177 -8.89 -5.03 -19.69
N PHE A 178 -10.06 -5.63 -19.46
CA PHE A 178 -10.28 -6.51 -18.33
C PHE A 178 -9.44 -7.78 -18.45
N LEU A 179 -9.37 -8.38 -19.65
CA LEU A 179 -8.48 -9.52 -19.91
C LEU A 179 -7.01 -9.14 -19.67
N ASP A 180 -6.57 -7.99 -20.17
CA ASP A 180 -5.22 -7.47 -19.88
C ASP A 180 -5.00 -7.33 -18.36
N TYR A 181 -5.95 -6.72 -17.65
CA TYR A 181 -5.88 -6.54 -16.20
C TYR A 181 -5.83 -7.87 -15.43
N THR A 182 -6.50 -8.93 -15.90
CA THR A 182 -6.40 -10.25 -15.26
C THR A 182 -5.01 -10.88 -15.39
N PHE A 183 -4.27 -10.55 -16.46
CA PHE A 183 -2.88 -10.97 -16.64
C PHE A 183 -1.92 -10.06 -15.87
N VAL A 184 -2.00 -8.74 -16.08
CA VAL A 184 -1.05 -7.75 -15.54
C VAL A 184 -1.26 -7.53 -14.04
N GLY A 185 -2.51 -7.60 -13.57
CA GLY A 185 -2.90 -7.21 -12.22
C GLY A 185 -2.85 -5.70 -12.00
N GLY A 186 -2.79 -5.31 -10.73
CA GLY A 186 -2.82 -3.89 -10.30
C GLY A 186 -1.47 -3.35 -9.80
N MET A 187 -0.39 -4.11 -9.87
CA MET A 187 0.90 -3.63 -9.33
C MET A 187 1.41 -2.46 -10.17
N PRO A 188 1.66 -1.27 -9.61
CA PRO A 188 1.97 -0.05 -10.36
C PRO A 188 3.08 -0.21 -11.40
N GLU A 189 4.15 -0.94 -11.07
CA GLU A 189 5.27 -1.21 -11.98
C GLU A 189 4.85 -2.07 -13.18
N ALA A 190 4.10 -3.14 -12.94
CA ALA A 190 3.56 -4.00 -14.00
C ALA A 190 2.58 -3.24 -14.90
N VAL A 191 1.70 -2.41 -14.33
CA VAL A 191 0.77 -1.58 -15.10
C VAL A 191 1.53 -0.53 -15.93
N ALA A 192 2.59 0.06 -15.39
CA ALA A 192 3.43 1.01 -16.12
C ALA A 192 4.15 0.33 -17.30
N ALA A 193 4.74 -0.84 -17.09
CA ALA A 193 5.38 -1.63 -18.15
C ALA A 193 4.38 -2.06 -19.23
N TRP A 194 3.16 -2.44 -18.85
CA TRP A 194 2.12 -2.84 -19.81
C TRP A 194 1.68 -1.69 -20.73
N PHE A 195 1.58 -0.48 -20.21
CA PHE A 195 1.20 0.70 -20.98
C PHE A 195 2.38 1.50 -21.54
N ASP A 196 3.61 0.98 -21.42
CA ASP A 196 4.77 1.56 -22.08
C ASP A 196 4.65 1.35 -23.61
N GLY A 197 4.61 2.46 -24.34
CA GLY A 197 4.49 2.48 -25.81
C GLY A 197 5.80 2.16 -26.54
N GLY A 198 6.92 2.08 -25.83
CA GLY A 198 8.25 1.81 -26.40
C GLY A 198 8.50 0.35 -26.79
N HIS A 199 7.71 -0.59 -26.27
CA HIS A 199 7.95 -2.03 -26.39
C HIS A 199 6.84 -2.77 -27.16
N GLY A 200 7.24 -3.79 -27.91
CA GLY A 200 6.29 -4.70 -28.58
C GLY A 200 5.51 -5.58 -27.58
N MET A 201 4.43 -6.21 -28.02
CA MET A 201 3.57 -7.01 -27.12
C MET A 201 4.34 -8.13 -26.40
N ALA A 202 5.20 -8.87 -27.12
CA ALA A 202 5.98 -9.97 -26.54
C ALA A 202 6.94 -9.49 -25.43
N GLU A 203 7.53 -8.31 -25.61
CA GLU A 203 8.43 -7.71 -24.64
C GLU A 203 7.69 -7.22 -23.41
N ARG A 204 6.51 -6.60 -23.57
CA ARG A 204 5.66 -6.19 -22.43
C ARG A 204 5.20 -7.37 -21.60
N ILE A 205 4.85 -8.50 -22.25
CA ILE A 205 4.53 -9.74 -21.55
C ILE A 205 5.71 -10.21 -20.71
N SER A 206 6.90 -10.30 -21.31
CA SER A 206 8.13 -10.74 -20.62
C SER A 206 8.51 -9.82 -19.46
N GLN A 207 8.35 -8.50 -19.61
CA GLN A 207 8.59 -7.54 -18.54
C GLN A 207 7.62 -7.75 -17.37
N VAL A 208 6.32 -7.91 -17.65
CA VAL A 208 5.31 -8.15 -16.61
C VAL A 208 5.59 -9.44 -15.85
N GLU A 209 5.94 -10.53 -16.54
CA GLU A 209 6.32 -11.80 -15.91
C GLU A 209 7.54 -11.66 -15.01
N THR A 210 8.55 -10.92 -15.47
CA THR A 210 9.77 -10.65 -14.69
C THR A 210 9.43 -9.85 -13.42
N ILE A 211 8.65 -8.77 -13.57
CA ILE A 211 8.20 -7.94 -12.44
C ILE A 211 7.43 -8.79 -11.42
N HIS A 212 6.51 -9.64 -11.88
CA HIS A 212 5.76 -10.54 -10.98
C HIS A 212 6.69 -11.52 -10.25
N SER A 213 7.64 -12.11 -10.95
CA SER A 213 8.62 -13.03 -10.35
C SER A 213 9.46 -12.33 -9.28
N ASP A 214 9.98 -11.13 -9.59
CA ASP A 214 10.78 -10.33 -8.68
C ASP A 214 9.99 -9.89 -7.44
N LEU A 215 8.72 -9.52 -7.61
CA LEU A 215 7.83 -9.19 -6.51
C LEU A 215 7.60 -10.38 -5.59
N VAL A 216 7.32 -11.56 -6.14
CA VAL A 216 7.12 -12.80 -5.37
C VAL A 216 8.39 -13.15 -4.59
N MET A 217 9.56 -13.15 -5.24
CA MET A 217 10.85 -13.38 -4.57
C MET A 217 11.12 -12.34 -3.48
N GLY A 218 10.76 -11.08 -3.71
CA GLY A 218 10.89 -10.01 -2.73
C GLY A 218 10.04 -10.24 -1.48
N PHE A 219 8.78 -10.65 -1.66
CA PHE A 219 7.90 -11.00 -0.53
C PHE A 219 8.44 -12.18 0.27
N GLU A 220 8.92 -13.23 -0.40
CA GLU A 220 9.49 -14.41 0.25
C GLU A 220 10.69 -14.08 1.13
N ARG A 221 11.59 -13.21 0.66
CA ARG A 221 12.74 -12.73 1.44
C ARG A 221 12.32 -11.99 2.70
N ASP A 222 11.21 -11.25 2.64
CA ASP A 222 10.69 -10.51 3.78
C ASP A 222 9.99 -11.40 4.82
N PHE A 223 9.62 -12.65 4.49
CA PHE A 223 9.04 -13.58 5.47
C PHE A 223 9.98 -13.83 6.66
N GLY A 224 11.30 -13.83 6.41
CA GLY A 224 12.32 -14.04 7.45
C GLY A 224 12.46 -12.87 8.43
N LYS A 225 12.13 -11.63 8.04
CA LYS A 225 12.30 -10.45 8.90
C LYS A 225 11.28 -10.38 10.05
N TYR A 226 10.07 -10.88 9.83
CA TYR A 226 8.94 -10.64 10.73
C TYR A 226 8.38 -11.89 11.38
N ALA A 227 8.87 -13.06 10.97
CA ALA A 227 8.45 -14.34 11.49
C ALA A 227 9.65 -14.94 12.24
N GLY A 228 9.56 -15.05 13.56
CA GLY A 228 10.62 -15.67 14.37
C GLY A 228 11.04 -17.05 13.85
N PRO A 229 12.22 -17.58 14.25
CA PRO A 229 12.77 -18.82 13.70
C PRO A 229 11.73 -19.96 13.68
N GLY A 230 11.45 -20.52 12.50
CA GLY A 230 10.45 -21.57 12.27
C GLY A 230 9.08 -21.08 11.77
N HIS A 231 8.74 -19.80 11.86
CA HIS A 231 7.50 -19.25 11.31
C HIS A 231 7.60 -18.87 9.82
N ALA A 232 8.78 -18.49 9.33
CA ALA A 232 9.00 -18.12 7.93
C ALA A 232 8.71 -19.27 6.96
N GLN A 233 9.19 -20.49 7.24
CA GLN A 233 8.90 -21.68 6.42
C GLN A 233 7.40 -22.02 6.38
N HIS A 234 6.68 -21.76 7.48
CA HIS A 234 5.23 -21.97 7.50
C HIS A 234 4.47 -20.90 6.71
N ILE A 235 4.94 -19.64 6.73
CA ILE A 235 4.38 -18.56 5.90
C ILE A 235 4.59 -18.89 4.43
N ASP A 236 5.79 -19.29 4.05
CA ASP A 236 6.15 -19.69 2.70
C ASP A 236 5.27 -20.84 2.18
N ALA A 237 5.17 -21.92 2.95
CA ALA A 237 4.35 -23.06 2.58
C ALA A 237 2.87 -22.68 2.42
N VAL A 238 2.33 -21.85 3.31
CA VAL A 238 0.94 -21.33 3.18
C VAL A 238 0.82 -20.37 2.00
N PHE A 239 1.85 -19.58 1.69
CA PHE A 239 1.88 -18.64 0.56
C PHE A 239 1.71 -19.38 -0.77
N HIS A 240 2.60 -20.33 -1.05
CA HIS A 240 2.60 -21.15 -2.26
C HIS A 240 1.39 -22.07 -2.41
N ASN A 241 0.76 -22.44 -1.29
CA ASN A 241 -0.36 -23.36 -1.32
C ASN A 241 -1.70 -22.69 -1.69
N ILE A 242 -1.82 -21.35 -1.55
CA ILE A 242 -3.04 -20.64 -2.01
C ILE A 242 -3.26 -20.79 -3.51
N PRO A 243 -2.32 -20.40 -4.40
CA PRO A 243 -2.55 -20.49 -5.84
C PRO A 243 -2.79 -21.93 -6.30
N SER A 244 -2.04 -22.92 -5.76
CA SER A 244 -2.23 -24.33 -6.14
C SER A 244 -3.59 -24.91 -5.74
N GLN A 245 -4.18 -24.46 -4.62
CA GLN A 245 -5.53 -24.86 -4.25
C GLN A 245 -6.62 -24.15 -5.07
N LEU A 246 -6.39 -22.91 -5.49
CA LEU A 246 -7.30 -22.18 -6.37
C LEU A 246 -7.36 -22.83 -7.76
N GLU A 247 -6.20 -23.20 -8.31
CA GLU A 247 -6.11 -23.91 -9.59
C GLU A 247 -6.82 -25.28 -9.58
N ALA A 248 -6.78 -25.99 -8.45
CA ALA A 248 -7.40 -27.30 -8.31
C ALA A 248 -8.94 -27.28 -8.35
N THR A 249 -9.57 -26.09 -8.33
CA THR A 249 -11.03 -25.94 -8.24
C THR A 249 -11.58 -25.28 -9.51
N LEU A 250 -11.76 -26.08 -10.57
CA LEU A 250 -12.22 -25.61 -11.89
C LEU A 250 -13.76 -25.60 -12.03
N ASP A 251 -14.51 -26.26 -11.14
CA ASP A 251 -15.96 -26.50 -11.26
C ASP A 251 -16.84 -25.54 -10.44
N GLY A 252 -16.27 -24.43 -9.95
CA GLY A 252 -17.01 -23.41 -9.21
C GLY A 252 -17.39 -23.79 -7.77
N SER A 253 -17.10 -25.02 -7.33
CA SER A 253 -17.24 -25.41 -5.92
C SER A 253 -16.04 -24.88 -5.12
N VAL A 254 -15.94 -23.56 -4.90
CA VAL A 254 -14.84 -22.98 -4.10
C VAL A 254 -14.86 -23.62 -2.70
N LYS A 255 -14.04 -24.66 -2.52
CA LYS A 255 -13.90 -25.36 -1.25
C LYS A 255 -13.09 -24.45 -0.34
N ARG A 256 -13.50 -24.38 0.93
CA ARG A 256 -12.72 -23.71 1.97
C ARG A 256 -11.26 -24.15 1.89
N PHE A 257 -10.33 -23.23 2.14
CA PHE A 257 -8.90 -23.51 2.14
C PHE A 257 -8.59 -24.77 2.98
N ARG A 258 -7.96 -25.77 2.38
CA ARG A 258 -7.62 -27.04 3.04
C ARG A 258 -6.31 -26.89 3.79
N PHE A 259 -6.33 -27.07 5.11
CA PHE A 259 -5.13 -26.95 5.95
C PHE A 259 -4.24 -28.20 5.91
N GLN A 260 -4.81 -29.36 5.59
CA GLN A 260 -4.09 -30.62 5.55
C GLN A 260 -3.07 -30.64 4.41
N GLY A 261 -1.82 -30.98 4.72
CA GLY A 261 -0.75 -31.14 3.73
C GLY A 261 -0.03 -29.83 3.36
N VAL A 262 -0.49 -28.69 3.87
CA VAL A 262 0.20 -27.39 3.66
C VAL A 262 1.53 -27.35 4.40
N VAL A 263 1.56 -27.84 5.64
CA VAL A 263 2.78 -28.00 6.43
C VAL A 263 2.80 -29.42 7.00
N ALA A 264 3.96 -30.07 6.95
CA ALA A 264 4.15 -31.40 7.49
C ALA A 264 3.69 -31.47 8.96
N ARG A 265 2.91 -32.50 9.29
CA ARG A 265 2.37 -32.77 10.64
C ARG A 265 1.41 -31.70 11.21
N LYS A 266 1.00 -30.70 10.43
CA LYS A 266 -0.04 -29.73 10.78
C LYS A 266 -1.32 -30.01 9.99
N ARG A 267 -2.48 -29.89 10.64
CA ARG A 267 -3.76 -30.30 10.02
C ARG A 267 -4.90 -29.31 10.27
N GLY A 268 -4.80 -28.47 11.29
CA GLY A 268 -5.85 -27.53 11.68
C GLY A 268 -5.52 -26.07 11.40
N TYR A 269 -6.57 -25.23 11.37
CA TYR A 269 -6.42 -23.77 11.32
C TYR A 269 -5.55 -23.25 12.47
N GLN A 270 -5.70 -23.79 13.69
CA GLN A 270 -4.93 -23.36 14.85
C GLN A 270 -3.41 -23.50 14.62
N ASP A 271 -2.98 -24.55 13.91
CA ASP A 271 -1.56 -24.81 13.63
C ASP A 271 -0.95 -23.84 12.60
N LEU A 272 -1.81 -23.25 11.76
CA LEU A 272 -1.45 -22.35 10.65
C LEU A 272 -1.96 -20.92 10.85
N ARG A 273 -2.58 -20.62 12.00
CA ARG A 273 -3.16 -19.31 12.31
C ARG A 273 -2.13 -18.19 12.21
N GLY A 274 -0.95 -18.38 12.79
CA GLY A 274 0.13 -17.39 12.75
C GLY A 274 0.50 -16.97 11.32
N PRO A 275 0.89 -17.94 10.46
CA PRO A 275 1.14 -17.68 9.04
C PRO A 275 0.00 -16.97 8.29
N ILE A 276 -1.25 -17.38 8.53
CA ILE A 276 -2.42 -16.80 7.88
C ILE A 276 -2.69 -15.37 8.36
N ASP A 277 -2.63 -15.15 9.68
CA ASP A 277 -2.83 -13.83 10.30
C ASP A 277 -1.72 -12.86 9.89
N TRP A 278 -0.48 -13.33 9.75
CA TRP A 278 0.65 -12.53 9.26
C TRP A 278 0.39 -12.01 7.84
N ARG A 279 -0.04 -12.87 6.91
CA ARG A 279 -0.35 -12.45 5.53
C ARG A 279 -1.49 -11.45 5.46
N GLY A 280 -2.51 -11.62 6.30
CA GLY A 280 -3.59 -10.64 6.43
C GLY A 280 -3.09 -9.29 6.93
N LYS A 281 -2.14 -9.28 7.89
CA LYS A 281 -1.53 -8.05 8.43
C LYS A 281 -0.60 -7.35 7.44
N CYS A 282 0.12 -8.10 6.60
CA CYS A 282 0.97 -7.57 5.52
C CYS A 282 0.21 -7.33 4.21
N ARG A 283 -1.12 -7.52 4.20
CA ARG A 283 -2.00 -7.29 3.04
C ARG A 283 -1.66 -8.14 1.81
N LEU A 284 -1.08 -9.32 2.01
CA LEU A 284 -0.73 -10.28 0.95
C LEU A 284 -1.83 -11.32 0.69
N ALA A 285 -2.84 -11.39 1.56
CA ALA A 285 -4.01 -12.24 1.38
C ALA A 285 -5.22 -11.63 2.10
N TRP A 286 -6.40 -11.84 1.54
CA TRP A 286 -7.66 -11.39 2.12
C TRP A 286 -8.52 -12.57 2.56
N LYS A 287 -9.10 -12.46 3.77
CA LYS A 287 -10.06 -13.43 4.27
C LYS A 287 -11.44 -13.08 3.69
N CYS A 288 -11.96 -13.94 2.82
CA CYS A 288 -13.35 -13.85 2.37
C CYS A 288 -14.23 -14.59 3.37
N TYR A 289 -15.23 -13.89 3.91
CA TYR A 289 -16.24 -14.48 4.76
C TYR A 289 -17.48 -14.78 3.91
N PRO A 290 -18.13 -15.95 4.05
CA PRO A 290 -19.41 -16.18 3.42
C PRO A 290 -20.41 -15.13 3.91
N ILE A 291 -21.14 -14.55 2.95
CA ILE A 291 -22.23 -13.58 3.18
C ILE A 291 -23.44 -14.32 3.73
#